data_AF-A0A6N2RVP8-F1
#
_entry.id   AF-A0A6N2RVP8-F1
#
_cell.length_a   1.000
_cell.length_b   1.000
_cell.length_c   1.000
_cell.angle_alpha   90.00
_cell.angle_beta   90.00
_cell.angle_gamma   90.00
#
_symmetry.space_group_name_H-M   'P 1'
#
loop_
_entity.id
_entity.type
_entity.pdbx_description
1 polymer ?
#
loop_
_entity_poly.entity_id
_entity_poly.type
_entity_poly.pdbx_seq_one_letter_code
_entity_poly.pdbx_strand_id
1 'polypeptide(L)'
;MEEGKTVGIQETRGPLREQDSIRALLELLEQQGMEQEKGDVIRMADHIDSMEMQLGTVLKELGEVKKQLGVMQENKVKLFAVNTIQKAEHQVQTLRFQVGEWKRKFVERAEQAVFDFKEKGKDALASAVKGMHLTQGLQKLQSSLHTVMLSMDQKINRLGSMAEELHAAKGHLKNAFLEMNGKDTAKITERNPEQGIIFQTQKVLFQSMRSIHKLEQKTERLQQQIGKLEERQAKQASLKDTLQELRQETAPRQLGKEEKQKAAIR
;
A
#
# COMPACT_ATOMS: atom_id res chain seq x y z
N MET A 1 -13.06 -37.94 2.59
CA MET A 1 -13.50 -36.67 3.20
C MET A 1 -12.79 -35.56 2.47
N GLU A 2 -13.56 -34.57 2.03
CA GLU A 2 -13.28 -33.69 0.91
C GLU A 2 -11.97 -32.91 0.98
N GLU A 3 -11.31 -32.86 -0.19
CA GLU A 3 -10.27 -31.92 -0.54
C GLU A 3 -10.79 -30.48 -0.41
N GLY A 4 -10.27 -29.78 0.58
CA GLY A 4 -10.53 -28.36 0.80
C GLY A 4 -9.94 -27.54 -0.34
N LYS A 5 -10.79 -27.27 -1.34
CA LYS A 5 -10.71 -26.23 -2.38
C LYS A 5 -9.59 -25.22 -2.12
N THR A 6 -8.50 -25.39 -2.85
CA THR A 6 -7.58 -24.31 -3.19
C THR A 6 -8.40 -23.21 -3.88
N VAL A 7 -8.68 -22.13 -3.14
CA VAL A 7 -9.15 -20.88 -3.73
C VAL A 7 -8.05 -20.45 -4.70
N GLY A 8 -8.36 -20.54 -5.99
CA GLY A 8 -7.44 -20.25 -7.07
C GLY A 8 -6.74 -18.92 -6.82
N ILE A 9 -5.43 -18.99 -6.68
CA ILE A 9 -4.55 -17.85 -6.94
C ILE A 9 -4.95 -17.41 -8.35
N GLN A 10 -5.53 -16.22 -8.48
CA GLN A 10 -5.80 -15.65 -9.80
C GLN A 10 -4.45 -15.56 -10.53
N GLU A 11 -4.22 -16.53 -11.39
CA GLU A 11 -3.10 -16.61 -12.30
C GLU A 11 -3.09 -15.34 -13.15
N THR A 12 -1.99 -14.60 -13.04
CA THR A 12 -1.42 -13.73 -14.08
C THR A 12 -2.43 -13.13 -15.06
N ARG A 13 -3.33 -12.26 -14.58
CA ARG A 13 -3.72 -11.12 -15.43
C ARG A 13 -2.45 -10.32 -15.66
N GLY A 14 -2.16 -9.95 -16.90
CA GLY A 14 -1.02 -9.12 -17.26
C GLY A 14 -0.98 -7.79 -16.47
N PRO A 15 0.02 -6.94 -16.72
CA PRO A 15 0.13 -5.63 -16.08
C PRO A 15 -1.22 -4.92 -16.01
N LEU A 16 -1.52 -4.23 -14.91
CA LEU A 16 -2.84 -3.66 -14.67
C LEU A 16 -3.29 -2.72 -15.80
N ARG A 17 -2.32 -2.05 -16.44
CA ARG A 17 -2.50 -1.19 -17.61
C ARG A 17 -3.03 -1.91 -18.84
N GLU A 18 -2.73 -3.19 -18.96
CA GLU A 18 -3.16 -4.04 -20.07
C GLU A 18 -4.52 -4.67 -19.81
N GLN A 19 -5.16 -4.46 -18.65
CA GLN A 19 -6.54 -4.90 -18.47
C GLN A 19 -7.46 -4.01 -19.31
N ASP A 20 -8.44 -4.62 -19.99
CA ASP A 20 -9.29 -3.93 -20.97
C ASP A 20 -9.93 -2.67 -20.41
N SER A 21 -10.39 -2.71 -19.16
CA SER A 21 -11.00 -1.59 -18.45
C SER A 21 -10.04 -0.43 -18.21
N ILE A 22 -8.80 -0.71 -17.79
CA ILE A 22 -7.77 0.31 -17.55
C ILE A 22 -7.27 0.85 -18.89
N ARG A 23 -7.02 -0.03 -19.86
CA ARG A 23 -6.59 0.35 -21.21
C ARG A 23 -7.59 1.30 -21.86
N ALA A 24 -8.88 0.95 -21.82
CA ALA A 24 -9.96 1.80 -22.33
C ALA A 24 -10.00 3.15 -21.63
N LEU A 25 -9.82 3.20 -20.30
CA LEU A 25 -9.76 4.47 -19.58
C LEU A 25 -8.57 5.32 -20.05
N LEU A 26 -7.39 4.72 -20.19
CA LEU A 26 -6.18 5.44 -20.62
C LEU A 26 -6.32 6.02 -22.03
N GLU A 27 -6.90 5.25 -22.96
CA GLU A 27 -7.18 5.70 -24.33
C GLU A 27 -8.18 6.86 -24.35
N LEU A 28 -9.25 6.78 -23.53
CA LEU A 28 -10.22 7.86 -23.41
C LEU A 28 -9.60 9.15 -22.85
N LEU A 29 -8.75 9.03 -21.82
CA LEU A 29 -8.09 10.19 -21.24
C LEU A 29 -7.15 10.87 -22.24
N GLU A 30 -6.42 10.10 -23.04
CA GLU A 30 -5.60 10.62 -24.14
C GLU A 30 -6.43 11.35 -25.20
N GLN A 31 -7.53 10.74 -25.66
CA GLN A 31 -8.43 11.35 -26.65
C GLN A 31 -9.04 12.68 -26.16
N GLN A 32 -9.24 12.81 -24.85
CA GLN A 32 -9.80 14.02 -24.25
C GLN A 32 -8.73 15.07 -23.86
N GLY A 33 -7.44 14.77 -24.08
CA GLY A 33 -6.31 15.62 -23.70
C GLY A 33 -6.10 15.72 -22.18
N MET A 34 -6.54 14.71 -21.44
CA MET A 34 -6.46 14.61 -19.98
C MET A 34 -5.16 13.91 -19.55
N GLU A 35 -4.03 14.48 -19.97
CA GLU A 35 -2.69 13.88 -19.77
C GLU A 35 -2.32 13.70 -18.30
N GLN A 36 -2.81 14.57 -17.41
CA GLN A 36 -2.54 14.48 -15.99
C GLN A 36 -3.24 13.27 -15.36
N GLU A 37 -4.55 13.14 -15.60
CA GLU A 37 -5.37 12.03 -15.14
C GLU A 37 -4.85 10.70 -15.70
N LYS A 38 -4.48 10.68 -16.98
CA LYS A 38 -3.82 9.53 -17.61
C LYS A 38 -2.55 9.16 -16.84
N GLY A 39 -1.70 10.14 -16.53
CA GLY A 39 -0.48 9.96 -15.74
C GLY A 39 -0.73 9.45 -14.31
N ASP A 40 -1.81 9.87 -13.66
CA ASP A 40 -2.20 9.41 -12.33
C ASP A 40 -2.69 7.97 -12.35
N VAL A 41 -3.53 7.60 -13.32
CA VAL A 41 -4.00 6.22 -13.55
C VAL A 41 -2.82 5.28 -13.86
N ILE A 42 -1.90 5.73 -14.73
CA ILE A 42 -0.66 5.03 -15.10
C ILE A 42 0.21 4.76 -13.88
N ARG A 43 0.48 5.79 -13.06
CA ARG A 43 1.30 5.66 -11.85
C ARG A 43 0.63 4.76 -10.81
N MET A 44 -0.70 4.82 -10.71
CA MET A 44 -1.46 3.98 -9.81
C MET A 44 -1.38 2.50 -10.18
N ALA A 45 -1.62 2.19 -11.45
CA ALA A 45 -1.55 0.84 -11.99
C ALA A 45 -0.18 0.19 -11.70
N ASP A 46 0.91 0.89 -12.02
CA ASP A 46 2.28 0.40 -11.76
C ASP A 46 2.55 0.20 -10.28
N HIS A 47 2.08 1.12 -9.44
CA HIS A 47 2.32 1.04 -8.00
C HIS A 47 1.59 -0.16 -7.37
N ILE A 48 0.36 -0.43 -7.80
CA ILE A 48 -0.41 -1.61 -7.38
C ILE A 48 0.32 -2.90 -7.77
N ASP A 49 0.74 -3.04 -9.03
CA ASP A 49 1.47 -4.22 -9.47
C ASP A 49 2.82 -4.38 -8.74
N SER A 50 3.55 -3.27 -8.53
CA SER A 50 4.79 -3.27 -7.76
C SER A 50 4.55 -3.72 -6.31
N MET A 51 3.46 -3.31 -5.66
CA MET A 51 3.11 -3.76 -4.31
C MET A 51 2.82 -5.25 -4.28
N GLU A 52 1.98 -5.76 -5.19
CA GLU A 52 1.65 -7.19 -5.24
C GLU A 52 2.89 -8.06 -5.43
N MET A 53 3.79 -7.65 -6.33
CA MET A 53 5.04 -8.36 -6.59
C MET A 53 5.98 -8.33 -5.37
N GLN A 54 6.18 -7.16 -4.75
CA GLN A 54 7.10 -7.02 -3.61
C GLN A 54 6.56 -7.73 -2.36
N LEU A 55 5.26 -7.64 -2.07
CA LEU A 55 4.65 -8.40 -0.98
C LEU A 55 4.66 -9.90 -1.26
N GLY A 56 4.49 -10.32 -2.51
CA GLY A 56 4.67 -11.72 -2.92
C GLY A 56 6.09 -12.24 -2.66
N THR A 57 7.11 -11.41 -2.91
CA THR A 57 8.51 -11.74 -2.64
C THR A 57 8.76 -11.89 -1.14
N VAL A 58 8.27 -10.94 -0.31
CA VAL A 58 8.37 -11.03 1.15
C VAL A 58 7.71 -12.30 1.69
N LEU A 59 6.52 -12.66 1.19
CA LEU A 59 5.84 -13.90 1.59
C LEU A 59 6.63 -15.15 1.20
N LYS A 60 7.27 -15.13 0.03
CA LYS A 60 8.13 -16.23 -0.41
C LYS A 60 9.33 -16.39 0.52
N GLU A 61 10.05 -15.31 0.83
CA GLU A 61 11.21 -15.31 1.74
C GLU A 61 10.84 -15.80 3.15
N LEU A 62 9.74 -15.31 3.71
CA LEU A 62 9.22 -15.77 5.01
C LEU A 62 8.85 -17.25 4.97
N GLY A 63 8.20 -17.69 3.89
CA GLY A 63 7.83 -19.10 3.68
C GLY A 63 9.05 -20.03 3.54
N GLU A 64 10.12 -19.57 2.89
CA GLU A 64 11.38 -20.31 2.77
C GLU A 64 12.05 -20.52 4.12
N VAL A 65 12.15 -19.48 4.94
CA VAL A 65 12.70 -19.61 6.31
C VAL A 65 11.85 -20.55 7.15
N LYS A 66 10.51 -20.45 7.07
CA LYS A 66 9.60 -21.38 7.76
C LYS A 66 9.83 -22.84 7.35
N LYS A 67 10.05 -23.12 6.06
CA LYS A 67 10.39 -24.46 5.56
C LYS A 67 11.74 -24.94 6.10
N GLN A 68 12.75 -24.08 6.11
CA GLN A 68 14.07 -24.38 6.68
C GLN A 68 13.98 -24.72 8.17
N LEU A 69 13.20 -23.95 8.94
CA LEU A 69 12.96 -24.25 10.35
C LEU A 69 12.22 -25.60 10.52
N GLY A 70 11.31 -25.94 9.61
CA GLY A 70 10.52 -27.18 9.64
C GLY A 70 11.34 -28.47 9.72
N VAL A 71 12.48 -28.52 9.02
CA VAL A 71 13.37 -29.71 8.99
C VAL A 71 14.36 -29.78 10.16
N MET A 72 14.44 -28.74 11.00
CA MET A 72 15.33 -28.72 12.16
C MET A 72 14.74 -29.51 13.33
N GLN A 73 15.60 -30.00 14.23
CA GLN A 73 15.15 -30.64 15.48
C GLN A 73 14.30 -29.69 16.33
N GLU A 74 13.23 -30.25 16.92
CA GLU A 74 12.28 -29.48 17.72
C GLU A 74 12.92 -29.01 19.03
N ASN A 75 12.83 -27.70 19.29
CA ASN A 75 13.23 -27.11 20.56
C ASN A 75 12.49 -25.78 20.79
N LYS A 76 12.56 -25.24 22.01
CA LYS A 76 11.86 -24.00 22.38
C LYS A 76 12.25 -22.80 21.50
N VAL A 77 13.50 -22.72 21.06
CA VAL A 77 14.01 -21.63 20.19
C VAL A 77 13.39 -21.74 18.79
N LYS A 78 13.34 -22.95 18.21
CA LYS A 78 12.69 -23.22 16.93
C LYS A 78 11.20 -22.88 16.99
N LEU A 79 10.47 -23.37 17.99
CA LEU A 79 9.04 -23.09 18.15
C LEU A 79 8.76 -21.58 18.17
N PHE A 80 9.57 -20.84 18.93
CA PHE A 80 9.45 -19.39 19.02
C PHE A 80 9.75 -18.69 17.69
N ALA A 81 10.80 -19.10 16.98
CA ALA A 81 11.13 -18.58 15.66
C ALA A 81 10.02 -18.86 14.62
N VAL A 82 9.53 -20.10 14.56
CA VAL A 82 8.44 -20.50 13.66
C VAL A 82 7.17 -19.69 13.94
N ASN A 83 6.78 -19.54 15.22
CA ASN A 83 5.61 -18.75 15.59
C ASN A 83 5.76 -17.27 15.20
N THR A 84 6.97 -16.73 15.33
CA THR A 84 7.27 -15.35 14.96
C THR A 84 7.16 -15.14 13.44
N ILE A 85 7.73 -16.05 12.64
CA ILE A 85 7.60 -16.02 11.18
C ILE A 85 6.14 -16.19 10.74
N GLN A 86 5.39 -17.13 11.33
CA GLN A 86 3.97 -17.31 11.02
C GLN A 86 3.15 -16.04 11.26
N LYS A 87 3.39 -15.34 12.37
CA LYS A 87 2.72 -14.07 12.67
C LYS A 87 3.09 -12.98 11.66
N ALA A 88 4.36 -12.89 11.26
CA ALA A 88 4.80 -11.94 10.24
C ALA A 88 4.19 -12.26 8.87
N GLU A 89 4.22 -13.53 8.47
CA GLU A 89 3.62 -14.05 7.24
C GLU A 89 2.13 -13.68 7.17
N HIS A 90 1.38 -13.92 8.24
CA HIS A 90 -0.03 -13.58 8.31
C HIS A 90 -0.29 -12.06 8.15
N GLN A 91 0.52 -11.21 8.78
CA GLN A 91 0.37 -9.76 8.63
C GLN A 91 0.66 -9.29 7.19
N VAL A 92 1.68 -9.87 6.54
CA VAL A 92 1.98 -9.56 5.13
C VAL A 92 0.88 -10.09 4.20
N GLN A 93 0.27 -11.23 4.51
CA GLN A 93 -0.89 -11.76 3.77
C GLN A 93 -2.09 -10.81 3.88
N THR A 94 -2.41 -10.33 5.08
CA THR A 94 -3.48 -9.34 5.29
C THR A 94 -3.23 -8.07 4.51
N LEU A 95 -1.99 -7.57 4.51
CA LEU A 95 -1.61 -6.41 3.70
C LEU A 95 -1.76 -6.67 2.20
N ARG A 96 -1.33 -7.85 1.72
CA ARG A 96 -1.52 -8.24 0.31
C ARG A 96 -3.00 -8.32 -0.07
N PHE A 97 -3.85 -8.81 0.83
CA PHE A 97 -5.30 -8.81 0.61
C PHE A 97 -5.85 -7.39 0.49
N GLN A 98 -5.43 -6.45 1.34
CA GLN A 98 -5.82 -5.04 1.23
C GLN A 98 -5.39 -4.40 -0.09
N VAL A 99 -4.20 -4.73 -0.59
CA VAL A 99 -3.74 -4.30 -1.92
C VAL A 99 -4.66 -4.88 -3.02
N GLY A 100 -5.02 -6.16 -2.93
CA GLY A 100 -5.94 -6.81 -3.86
C GLY A 100 -7.35 -6.22 -3.85
N GLU A 101 -7.89 -5.90 -2.66
CA GLU A 101 -9.15 -5.18 -2.50
C GLU A 101 -9.11 -3.80 -3.19
N TRP A 102 -7.98 -3.09 -3.04
CA TRP A 102 -7.82 -1.80 -3.68
C TRP A 102 -7.67 -1.92 -5.19
N LYS A 103 -6.90 -2.89 -5.68
CA LYS A 103 -6.78 -3.23 -7.11
C LYS A 103 -8.16 -3.46 -7.74
N ARG A 104 -9.02 -4.24 -7.08
CA ARG A 104 -10.38 -4.49 -7.56
C ARG A 104 -11.19 -3.21 -7.65
N LYS A 105 -11.21 -2.39 -6.59
CA LYS A 105 -11.92 -1.10 -6.58
C LYS A 105 -11.38 -0.14 -7.64
N PHE A 106 -10.07 -0.13 -7.88
CA PHE A 106 -9.45 0.69 -8.90
C PHE A 106 -9.94 0.30 -10.31
N VAL A 107 -9.98 -1.01 -10.61
CA VAL A 107 -10.52 -1.52 -11.88
C VAL A 107 -12.00 -1.21 -12.03
N GLU A 108 -12.83 -1.49 -11.02
CA GLU A 108 -14.27 -1.19 -11.04
C GLU A 108 -14.54 0.30 -11.29
N ARG A 109 -13.76 1.19 -10.68
CA ARG A 109 -13.90 2.64 -10.87
C ARG A 109 -13.46 3.09 -12.26
N ALA A 110 -12.45 2.44 -12.83
CA ALA A 110 -12.04 2.71 -14.21
C ALA A 110 -13.11 2.25 -15.22
N GLU A 111 -13.74 1.09 -14.99
CA GLU A 111 -14.90 0.63 -15.78
C GLU A 111 -16.04 1.65 -15.73
N GLN A 112 -16.36 2.12 -14.53
CA GLN A 112 -17.40 3.13 -14.34
C GLN A 112 -17.05 4.44 -15.06
N ALA A 113 -15.80 4.90 -15.00
CA ALA A 113 -15.37 6.10 -15.70
C ALA A 113 -15.49 5.98 -17.23
N VAL A 114 -15.14 4.82 -17.79
CA VAL A 114 -15.33 4.51 -19.21
C VAL A 114 -16.82 4.48 -19.59
N PHE A 115 -17.66 3.91 -18.74
CA PHE A 115 -19.11 3.86 -18.94
C PHE A 115 -19.75 5.25 -18.87
N ASP A 116 -19.45 6.03 -17.84
CA ASP A 116 -19.98 7.37 -17.63
C ASP A 116 -19.61 8.33 -18.77
N PHE A 117 -18.41 8.18 -19.34
CA PHE A 117 -18.01 8.93 -20.53
C PHE A 117 -18.93 8.65 -21.73
N LYS A 118 -19.26 7.39 -21.98
CA LYS A 118 -20.13 6.99 -23.11
C LYS A 118 -21.53 7.59 -22.98
N GLU A 119 -22.05 7.70 -21.76
CA GLU A 119 -23.41 8.19 -21.49
C GLU A 119 -23.49 9.71 -21.37
N LYS A 120 -22.48 10.37 -20.79
CA LYS A 120 -22.57 11.76 -20.31
C LYS A 120 -21.42 12.67 -20.78
N GLY A 121 -20.46 12.14 -21.53
CA GLY A 121 -19.38 12.91 -22.14
C GLY A 121 -18.24 13.31 -21.19
N LYS A 122 -17.48 14.34 -21.59
CA LYS A 122 -16.18 14.70 -20.99
C LYS A 122 -16.26 15.12 -19.51
N ASP A 123 -17.26 15.89 -19.12
CA ASP A 123 -17.38 16.39 -17.73
C ASP A 123 -17.69 15.26 -16.74
N ALA A 124 -18.39 14.22 -17.20
CA ALA A 124 -18.64 13.01 -16.43
C ALA A 124 -17.37 12.18 -16.26
N LEU A 125 -16.52 12.09 -17.31
CA LEU A 125 -15.22 11.42 -17.21
C LEU A 125 -14.30 12.10 -16.19
N ALA A 126 -14.20 13.43 -16.22
CA ALA A 126 -13.42 14.19 -15.25
C ALA A 126 -13.94 14.01 -13.81
N SER A 127 -15.26 14.01 -13.65
CA SER A 127 -15.91 13.74 -12.35
C SER A 127 -15.65 12.31 -11.87
N ALA A 128 -15.73 11.32 -12.76
CA ALA A 128 -15.52 9.91 -12.44
C ALA A 128 -14.07 9.62 -12.04
N VAL A 129 -13.08 10.21 -12.75
CA VAL A 129 -11.67 10.07 -12.40
C VAL A 129 -11.37 10.69 -11.02
N LYS A 130 -11.90 11.89 -10.74
CA LYS A 130 -11.80 12.50 -9.40
C LYS A 130 -12.47 11.63 -8.32
N GLY A 131 -13.56 10.95 -8.66
CA GLY A 131 -14.27 10.00 -7.81
C GLY A 131 -13.57 8.65 -7.58
N MET A 132 -12.39 8.41 -8.16
CA MET A 132 -11.61 7.19 -7.92
C MET A 132 -10.97 7.16 -6.51
N HIS A 133 -10.95 8.29 -5.79
CA HIS A 133 -10.42 8.42 -4.43
C HIS A 133 -9.01 7.83 -4.25
N LEU A 134 -8.14 8.07 -5.24
CA LEU A 134 -6.79 7.53 -5.33
C LEU A 134 -5.95 7.87 -4.09
N THR A 135 -6.02 9.12 -3.63
CA THR A 135 -5.28 9.62 -2.46
C THR A 135 -5.72 8.95 -1.15
N GLN A 136 -7.02 8.71 -0.97
CA GLN A 136 -7.54 8.02 0.22
C GLN A 136 -7.17 6.53 0.23
N GLY A 137 -7.18 5.88 -0.94
CA GLY A 137 -6.71 4.50 -1.10
C GLY A 137 -5.24 4.37 -0.71
N LEU A 138 -4.38 5.27 -1.24
CA LEU A 138 -2.96 5.33 -0.90
C LEU A 138 -2.73 5.53 0.59
N GLN A 139 -3.45 6.45 1.22
CA GLN A 139 -3.29 6.73 2.65
C GLN A 139 -3.59 5.50 3.51
N LYS A 140 -4.67 4.77 3.20
CA LYS A 140 -5.03 3.53 3.93
C LYS A 140 -3.96 2.46 3.80
N LEU A 141 -3.38 2.30 2.61
CA LEU A 141 -2.30 1.36 2.41
C LEU A 141 -0.99 1.79 3.05
N GLN A 142 -0.66 3.08 3.01
CA GLN A 142 0.52 3.62 3.69
C GLN A 142 0.46 3.36 5.19
N SER A 143 -0.68 3.62 5.84
CA SER A 143 -0.88 3.29 7.26
C SER A 143 -0.77 1.79 7.55
N SER A 144 -1.26 0.94 6.64
CA SER A 144 -1.21 -0.52 6.78
C SER A 144 0.23 -1.03 6.62
N LEU A 145 0.97 -0.52 5.64
CA LEU A 145 2.40 -0.77 5.43
C LEU A 145 3.21 -0.38 6.68
N HIS A 146 2.98 0.83 7.21
CA HIS A 146 3.62 1.33 8.42
C HIS A 146 3.37 0.42 9.62
N THR A 147 2.12 -0.01 9.81
CA THR A 147 1.73 -0.90 10.91
C THR A 147 2.44 -2.25 10.83
N VAL A 148 2.54 -2.86 9.63
CA VAL A 148 3.27 -4.12 9.46
C VAL A 148 4.77 -3.93 9.70
N MET A 149 5.35 -2.83 9.22
CA MET A 149 6.75 -2.48 9.47
C MET A 149 7.06 -2.41 10.97
N LEU A 150 6.29 -1.62 11.74
CA LEU A 150 6.47 -1.52 13.19
C LEU A 150 6.29 -2.89 13.88
N SER A 151 5.36 -3.70 13.38
CA SER A 151 5.15 -5.03 13.95
C SER A 151 6.31 -5.99 13.69
N MET A 152 7.03 -5.84 12.57
CA MET A 152 8.25 -6.60 12.30
C MET A 152 9.39 -6.16 13.20
N ASP A 153 9.58 -4.86 13.41
CA ASP A 153 10.58 -4.32 14.35
C ASP A 153 10.36 -4.86 15.77
N GLN A 154 9.12 -4.80 16.27
CA GLN A 154 8.76 -5.37 17.57
C GLN A 154 9.05 -6.88 17.66
N LYS A 155 8.84 -7.63 16.58
CA LYS A 155 9.15 -9.07 16.55
C LYS A 155 10.66 -9.33 16.58
N ILE A 156 11.45 -8.51 15.90
CA ILE A 156 12.92 -8.58 15.93
C ILE A 156 13.44 -8.32 17.34
N ASN A 157 12.90 -7.31 18.02
CA ASN A 157 13.26 -6.98 19.41
C ASN A 157 12.90 -8.12 20.37
N ARG A 158 11.69 -8.69 20.25
CA ARG A 158 11.27 -9.85 21.06
C ARG A 158 12.11 -11.10 20.81
N LEU A 159 12.56 -11.32 19.57
CA LEU A 159 13.51 -12.39 19.23
C LEU A 159 14.84 -12.20 19.94
N GLY A 160 15.34 -10.96 20.04
CA GLY A 160 16.55 -10.63 20.79
C GLY A 160 16.42 -10.96 22.27
N SER A 161 15.42 -10.37 22.94
CA SER A 161 15.22 -10.56 24.39
C SER A 161 14.98 -12.02 24.77
N MET A 162 14.13 -12.74 24.03
CA MET A 162 13.87 -14.15 24.31
C MET A 162 15.13 -15.02 24.14
N ALA A 163 15.99 -14.68 23.19
CA ALA A 163 17.23 -15.43 22.99
C ALA A 163 18.22 -15.23 24.14
N GLU A 164 18.31 -14.03 24.68
CA GLU A 164 19.10 -13.71 25.87
C GLU A 164 18.55 -14.43 27.11
N GLU A 165 17.25 -14.35 27.34
CA GLU A 165 16.57 -15.01 28.47
C GLU A 165 16.73 -16.54 28.44
N LEU A 166 16.52 -17.17 27.28
CA LEU A 166 16.70 -18.62 27.13
C LEU A 166 18.15 -19.05 27.34
N HIS A 167 19.11 -18.23 26.90
CA HIS A 167 20.53 -18.50 27.08
C HIS A 167 20.94 -18.40 28.55
N ALA A 168 20.51 -17.34 29.24
CA ALA A 168 20.72 -17.16 30.67
C ALA A 168 20.08 -18.30 31.47
N ALA A 169 18.82 -18.63 31.21
CA ALA A 169 18.11 -19.73 31.87
C ALA A 169 18.80 -21.08 31.69
N LYS A 170 19.32 -21.37 30.49
CA LYS A 170 20.11 -22.58 30.24
C LYS A 170 21.41 -22.59 31.05
N GLY A 171 22.08 -21.45 31.18
CA GLY A 171 23.28 -21.29 32.01
C GLY A 171 22.98 -21.55 33.49
N HIS A 172 21.92 -20.96 34.01
CA HIS A 172 21.48 -21.17 35.39
C HIS A 172 21.12 -22.63 35.68
N LEU A 173 20.37 -23.27 34.78
CA LEU A 173 20.01 -24.68 34.92
C LEU A 173 21.24 -25.59 34.95
N LYS A 174 22.23 -25.31 34.09
CA LYS A 174 23.50 -26.05 34.08
C LYS A 174 24.25 -25.87 35.40
N ASN A 175 24.30 -24.65 35.92
CA ASN A 175 24.98 -24.37 37.18
C ASN A 175 24.29 -25.04 38.37
N ALA A 176 22.96 -24.99 38.44
CA ALA A 176 22.20 -25.71 39.46
C ALA A 176 22.47 -27.22 39.42
N PHE A 177 22.55 -27.81 38.22
CA PHE A 177 22.91 -29.21 38.07
C PHE A 177 24.35 -29.52 38.50
N LEU A 178 25.31 -28.63 38.26
CA LEU A 178 26.69 -28.79 38.73
C LEU A 178 26.76 -28.74 40.25
N GLU A 179 26.11 -27.76 40.86
CA GLU A 179 26.06 -27.55 42.30
C GLU A 179 25.40 -28.74 43.02
N MET A 180 24.28 -29.25 42.50
CA MET A 180 23.63 -30.46 43.01
C MET A 180 24.52 -31.71 42.93
N ASN A 181 25.48 -31.75 42.01
CA ASN A 181 26.46 -32.83 41.87
C ASN A 181 27.79 -32.53 42.60
N GLY A 182 27.84 -31.50 43.46
CA GLY A 182 29.02 -31.13 44.23
C GLY A 182 30.16 -30.54 43.40
N LYS A 183 29.87 -30.01 42.20
CA LYS A 183 30.85 -29.35 41.33
C LYS A 183 30.67 -27.83 41.38
N ASP A 184 31.76 -27.11 41.16
CA ASP A 184 31.73 -25.66 41.06
C ASP A 184 30.89 -25.17 39.87
N THR A 185 30.19 -24.05 40.08
CA THR A 185 29.39 -23.41 39.03
C THR A 185 30.28 -22.70 38.01
N ALA A 186 29.82 -22.63 36.75
CA ALA A 186 30.56 -21.96 35.69
C ALA A 186 29.98 -20.55 35.44
N LYS A 187 30.82 -19.59 35.05
CA LYS A 187 30.33 -18.28 34.60
C LYS A 187 29.48 -18.45 33.33
N ILE A 188 28.28 -17.89 33.31
CA ILE A 188 27.44 -17.86 32.13
C ILE A 188 28.10 -16.91 31.12
N THR A 189 28.57 -17.46 30.00
CA THR A 189 29.16 -16.66 28.91
C THR A 189 28.07 -15.94 28.13
N GLU A 190 28.39 -14.81 27.52
CA GLU A 190 27.45 -14.11 26.64
C GLU A 190 27.09 -14.95 25.40
N ARG A 191 25.88 -14.74 24.88
CA ARG A 191 25.43 -15.36 23.62
C ARG A 191 26.03 -14.58 22.45
N ASN A 192 26.48 -15.27 21.39
CA ASN A 192 26.75 -14.62 20.12
C ASN A 192 25.41 -14.18 19.44
N PRO A 193 25.14 -12.87 19.29
CA PRO A 193 23.88 -12.39 18.72
C PRO A 193 23.74 -12.73 17.23
N GLU A 194 24.87 -12.87 16.51
CA GLU A 194 24.94 -13.06 15.07
C GLU A 194 24.90 -14.53 14.62
N GLN A 195 24.53 -15.44 15.52
CA GLN A 195 24.55 -16.87 15.25
C GLN A 195 23.25 -17.58 15.64
N GLY A 196 22.92 -18.60 14.84
CA GLY A 196 21.84 -19.55 15.11
C GLY A 196 20.48 -19.14 14.55
N ILE A 197 19.46 -19.90 14.94
CA ILE A 197 18.08 -19.79 14.46
C ILE A 197 17.52 -18.37 14.64
N ILE A 198 17.78 -17.76 15.80
CA ILE A 198 17.28 -16.42 16.14
C ILE A 198 17.84 -15.39 15.17
N PHE A 199 19.15 -15.42 14.91
CA PHE A 199 19.78 -14.47 13.98
C PHE A 199 19.22 -14.60 12.57
N GLN A 200 19.07 -15.82 12.05
CA GLN A 200 18.49 -16.03 10.71
C GLN A 200 17.04 -15.54 10.64
N THR A 201 16.26 -15.75 11.72
CA THR A 201 14.89 -15.25 11.83
C THR A 201 14.84 -13.73 11.87
N GLN A 202 15.71 -13.08 12.65
CA GLN A 202 15.82 -11.62 12.70
C GLN A 202 16.23 -11.05 11.34
N LYS A 203 17.17 -11.70 10.65
CA LYS A 203 17.66 -11.27 9.34
C LYS A 203 16.53 -11.22 8.30
N VAL A 204 15.73 -12.28 8.19
CA VAL A 204 14.62 -12.30 7.21
C VAL A 204 13.53 -11.29 7.57
N LEU A 205 13.23 -11.11 8.86
CA LEU A 205 12.27 -10.09 9.31
C LEU A 205 12.79 -8.68 9.03
N PHE A 206 14.08 -8.43 9.20
CA PHE A 206 14.69 -7.15 8.88
C PHE A 206 14.66 -6.85 7.38
N GLN A 207 14.96 -7.85 6.55
CA GLN A 207 14.83 -7.75 5.09
C GLN A 207 13.38 -7.45 4.67
N SER A 208 12.43 -8.18 5.26
CA SER A 208 10.99 -7.99 5.03
C SER A 208 10.55 -6.57 5.43
N MET A 209 10.93 -6.13 6.63
CA MET A 209 10.65 -4.79 7.15
C MET A 209 11.20 -3.71 6.23
N ARG A 210 12.45 -3.87 5.77
CA ARG A 210 13.08 -2.93 4.84
C ARG A 210 12.34 -2.86 3.50
N SER A 211 11.88 -3.98 2.97
CA SER A 211 11.09 -4.03 1.73
C SER A 211 9.74 -3.32 1.91
N ILE A 212 9.05 -3.57 3.03
CA ILE A 212 7.76 -2.94 3.35
C ILE A 212 7.94 -1.43 3.60
N HIS A 213 8.99 -1.01 4.28
CA HIS A 213 9.27 0.41 4.48
C HIS A 213 9.57 1.14 3.16
N LYS A 214 10.26 0.49 2.21
CA LYS A 214 10.44 1.05 0.86
C LYS A 214 9.10 1.22 0.14
N LEU A 215 8.18 0.27 0.28
CA LEU A 215 6.82 0.38 -0.26
C LEU A 215 6.04 1.54 0.38
N GLU A 216 6.15 1.69 1.70
CA GLU A 216 5.55 2.80 2.44
C GLU A 216 6.03 4.15 1.90
N GLN A 217 7.35 4.34 1.78
CA GLN A 217 7.94 5.57 1.24
C GLN A 217 7.51 5.85 -0.20
N LYS A 218 7.44 4.82 -1.05
CA LYS A 218 6.94 4.98 -2.43
C LYS A 218 5.47 5.38 -2.45
N THR A 219 4.65 4.80 -1.58
CA THR A 219 3.22 5.10 -1.45
C THR A 219 3.01 6.54 -1.01
N GLU A 220 3.78 7.01 -0.02
CA GLU A 220 3.74 8.39 0.44
C GLU A 220 4.13 9.38 -0.68
N ARG A 221 5.22 9.10 -1.40
CA ARG A 221 5.65 9.93 -2.54
C ARG A 221 4.60 10.00 -3.63
N LEU A 222 3.98 8.87 -3.97
CA LEU A 222 2.90 8.82 -4.96
C LEU A 222 1.68 9.63 -4.48
N GLN A 223 1.33 9.52 -3.21
CA GLN A 223 0.24 10.31 -2.62
C GLN A 223 0.52 11.80 -2.70
N GLN A 224 1.74 12.24 -2.41
CA GLN A 224 2.13 13.65 -2.53
C GLN A 224 2.13 14.13 -3.99
N GLN A 225 2.54 13.28 -4.94
CA GLN A 225 2.50 13.61 -6.36
C GLN A 225 1.07 13.81 -6.86
N ILE A 226 0.16 12.90 -6.53
CA ILE A 226 -1.26 13.01 -6.91
C ILE A 226 -1.91 14.19 -6.17
N GLY A 227 -1.69 14.35 -4.87
CA GLY A 227 -2.31 15.43 -4.09
C GLY A 227 -1.89 16.85 -4.54
N LYS A 228 -0.60 17.07 -4.84
CA LYS A 228 -0.12 18.37 -5.39
C LYS A 228 -0.76 18.68 -6.75
N LEU A 229 -1.05 17.63 -7.52
CA LEU A 229 -1.66 17.72 -8.85
C LEU A 229 -3.18 18.00 -8.75
N GLU A 230 -3.87 17.39 -7.78
CA GLU A 230 -5.27 17.69 -7.45
C GLU A 230 -5.45 19.16 -6.99
N GLU A 231 -4.59 19.66 -6.10
CA GLU A 231 -4.66 21.05 -5.63
C GLU A 231 -4.45 22.08 -6.75
N ARG A 232 -3.53 21.81 -7.69
CA ARG A 232 -3.29 22.69 -8.84
C ARG A 232 -4.50 22.75 -9.77
N GLN A 233 -5.17 21.62 -9.99
CA GLN A 233 -6.39 21.58 -10.77
C GLN A 233 -7.55 22.31 -10.08
N ALA A 234 -7.73 22.13 -8.77
CA ALA A 234 -8.78 22.83 -8.02
C ALA A 234 -8.61 24.36 -8.12
N LYS A 235 -7.37 24.84 -8.02
CA LYS A 235 -7.04 26.27 -8.20
C LYS A 235 -7.29 26.75 -9.63
N GLN A 236 -6.90 25.98 -10.65
CA GLN A 236 -7.15 26.34 -12.05
C GLN A 236 -8.64 26.34 -12.43
N ALA A 237 -9.44 25.40 -11.89
CA ALA A 237 -10.87 25.36 -12.11
C ALA A 237 -11.55 26.61 -11.51
N SER A 238 -11.24 26.93 -10.25
CA SER A 238 -11.75 28.13 -9.58
C SER A 238 -11.41 29.42 -10.34
N LEU A 239 -10.18 29.54 -10.86
CA LEU A 239 -9.79 30.70 -11.67
C LEU A 239 -10.56 30.80 -12.99
N LYS A 240 -10.87 29.66 -13.63
CA LYS A 240 -11.70 29.65 -14.85
C LYS A 240 -13.15 30.05 -14.54
N ASP A 241 -13.70 29.57 -13.44
CA ASP A 241 -15.05 29.92 -13.00
C ASP A 241 -15.17 31.43 -12.73
N THR A 242 -14.21 32.01 -12.01
CA THR A 242 -14.16 33.46 -11.76
C THR A 242 -13.99 34.28 -13.05
N LEU A 243 -13.16 33.80 -14.00
CA LEU A 243 -13.01 34.47 -15.30
C LEU A 243 -14.27 34.36 -16.17
N GLN A 244 -15.01 33.26 -16.05
CA GLN A 244 -16.28 33.06 -16.75
C GLN A 244 -17.38 33.94 -16.16
N GLU A 245 -17.46 34.07 -14.83
CA GLU A 245 -18.35 35.03 -14.16
C GLU A 245 -18.07 36.46 -14.61
N LEU A 246 -16.80 36.90 -14.59
CA LEU A 246 -16.41 38.24 -15.05
C LEU A 246 -16.75 38.48 -16.52
N ARG A 247 -16.65 37.46 -17.38
CA ARG A 247 -17.07 37.53 -18.80
C ARG A 247 -18.59 37.61 -18.97
N GLN A 248 -19.36 36.93 -18.12
CA GLN A 248 -20.82 37.02 -18.14
C GLN A 248 -21.31 38.37 -17.58
N GLU A 249 -20.61 38.92 -16.60
CA GLU A 249 -20.90 40.23 -16.02
C GLU A 249 -20.56 41.39 -16.98
N THR A 250 -19.61 41.18 -17.90
CA THR A 250 -19.24 42.13 -18.95
C THR A 250 -19.95 41.93 -20.30
N ALA A 251 -20.85 40.94 -20.43
CA ALA A 251 -21.73 40.84 -21.60
C ALA A 251 -22.73 42.03 -21.62
N PRO A 252 -22.95 42.71 -22.76
CA PRO A 252 -23.65 43.99 -22.76
C PRO A 252 -25.10 43.83 -22.30
N ARG A 253 -25.42 44.40 -21.13
CA ARG A 253 -26.80 44.77 -20.78
C ARG A 253 -27.33 45.61 -21.94
N GLN A 254 -28.31 45.10 -22.65
CA GLN A 254 -28.93 45.77 -23.78
C GLN A 254 -29.37 47.17 -23.34
N LEU A 255 -28.65 48.19 -23.83
CA LEU A 255 -29.08 49.57 -23.90
C LEU A 255 -30.34 49.60 -24.76
N GLY A 256 -31.49 49.64 -24.12
CA GLY A 256 -32.78 49.65 -24.81
C GLY A 256 -33.82 50.42 -24.02
N LYS A 257 -34.06 51.66 -24.48
CA LYS A 257 -35.16 52.60 -24.11
C LYS A 257 -34.84 53.38 -22.82
N GLU A 258 -34.79 54.70 -22.77
CA GLU A 258 -35.76 55.67 -23.29
C GLU A 258 -35.09 56.99 -23.76
N GLU A 259 -35.09 57.25 -25.06
CA GLU A 259 -35.14 58.62 -25.59
C GLU A 259 -36.39 58.71 -26.46
N LYS A 260 -37.48 59.26 -25.90
CA LYS A 260 -38.59 59.91 -26.63
C LYS A 260 -39.65 60.43 -25.63
N GLN A 261 -39.37 61.55 -24.99
CA GLN A 261 -40.40 62.56 -24.68
C GLN A 261 -39.96 63.85 -25.36
N LYS A 262 -40.36 64.01 -26.63
CA LYS A 262 -41.43 64.95 -27.03
C LYS A 262 -41.18 66.38 -26.54
N ALA A 263 -40.32 67.06 -27.31
CA ALA A 263 -40.58 68.45 -27.67
C ALA A 263 -41.92 68.52 -28.42
N ALA A 264 -42.98 68.89 -27.71
CA ALA A 264 -44.19 69.47 -28.26
C ALA A 264 -45.08 69.91 -27.08
N ILE A 265 -45.00 71.18 -26.69
CA ILE A 265 -46.13 72.03 -26.32
C ILE A 265 -45.67 73.47 -26.55
N ARG A 266 -46.48 74.17 -27.35
CA ARG A 266 -46.54 75.62 -27.54
C ARG A 266 -47.03 76.30 -26.27
#